data_AF-Q22KZ8-F1
#
_entry.id   AF-Q22KZ8-F1
#
_cell.length_a   1.000
_cell.length_b   1.000
_cell.length_c   1.000
_cell.angle_alpha   90.00
_cell.angle_beta   90.00
_cell.angle_gamma   90.00
#
_symmetry.space_group_name_H-M   'P 1'
#
loop_
_entity.id
_entity.type
_entity.pdbx_description
1 polymer ?
#
loop_
_entity_poly.entity_id
_entity_poly.type
_entity_poly.pdbx_seq_one_letter_code
_entity_poly.pdbx_strand_id
1 'polypeptide(L)'
;MYGGAIASDNKLDSKFQNIQLTFSSFINNQALIGSVLFQMQNLPIKRMYKNTLLNNFAKLYGNQLEQSAVGFIGILNGQKYNSKIIIQNFLSGIIQDDLQIQLINAENQPISQLENDIILKLETDQGDFSIIPSQIKQNNGLFNLSNLFIYGRLGSSLKIRLTSDYNYIPNYDLQGNLLNISQNIYFEIHFQFRKLCPKGTTLVQDNSKKDMCYNCSTGTFNLADGQNCNKCPFVCQNSMMYLPRGYWRYSLATYEYQECYQSQNCVGDIDKVVSQKLQGSSNRYCSEGNIGVLCMDCDTEGIYWESRYQQITPYTCQAYK
;
A
#
# COMPACT_ATOMS: atom_id res chain seq x y z
N MET A 1 6.89 -26.96 -37.66
CA MET A 1 5.46 -27.25 -37.82
C MET A 1 4.70 -26.45 -36.79
N TYR A 2 3.93 -25.46 -37.22
CA TYR A 2 3.17 -24.54 -36.37
C TYR A 2 1.71 -24.96 -36.32
N GLY A 3 1.10 -24.98 -35.13
CA GLY A 3 -0.31 -25.34 -34.94
C GLY A 3 -0.58 -26.80 -35.27
N GLY A 4 -0.97 -27.59 -34.28
CA GLY A 4 -1.22 -29.01 -34.50
C GLY A 4 -2.43 -29.28 -35.41
N ALA A 5 -3.48 -28.48 -35.29
CA ALA A 5 -4.71 -28.60 -36.09
C ALA A 5 -5.04 -27.33 -36.90
N ILE A 6 -4.79 -26.14 -36.35
CA ILE A 6 -5.11 -24.86 -36.98
C ILE A 6 -3.90 -23.94 -36.86
N ALA A 7 -3.44 -23.40 -37.98
CA ALA A 7 -2.43 -22.35 -38.02
C ALA A 7 -3.00 -21.14 -38.76
N SER A 8 -2.97 -19.97 -38.14
CA SER A 8 -3.48 -18.74 -38.75
C SER A 8 -2.37 -17.71 -38.92
N ASP A 9 -2.26 -17.19 -40.16
CA ASP A 9 -1.34 -16.14 -40.59
C ASP A 9 -2.16 -14.97 -41.16
N ASN A 10 -1.72 -13.74 -40.94
CA ASN A 10 -2.36 -12.54 -41.46
C ASN A 10 -1.31 -11.56 -41.99
N LYS A 11 -0.73 -11.90 -43.14
CA LYS A 11 0.33 -11.13 -43.81
C LYS A 11 -0.10 -9.76 -44.36
N LEU A 12 -1.40 -9.45 -44.40
CA LEU A 12 -1.94 -8.28 -45.10
C LEU A 12 -2.91 -7.51 -44.19
N ASP A 13 -2.42 -6.41 -43.61
CA ASP A 13 -3.16 -5.30 -43.02
C ASP A 13 -4.38 -5.58 -42.11
N SER A 14 -4.18 -5.31 -40.82
CA SER A 14 -5.10 -4.71 -39.84
C SER A 14 -6.50 -5.31 -39.58
N LYS A 15 -6.89 -6.44 -40.18
CA LYS A 15 -8.16 -7.09 -39.84
C LYS A 15 -7.98 -8.12 -38.71
N PHE A 16 -8.62 -7.87 -37.57
CA PHE A 16 -8.81 -8.88 -36.53
C PHE A 16 -9.42 -10.15 -37.13
N GLN A 17 -8.69 -11.27 -37.08
CA GLN A 17 -9.23 -12.57 -37.45
C GLN A 17 -10.12 -13.08 -36.30
N ASN A 18 -11.42 -13.14 -36.52
CA ASN A 18 -12.37 -13.68 -35.56
C ASN A 18 -12.46 -15.21 -35.72
N ILE A 19 -11.56 -15.94 -35.08
CA ILE A 19 -11.64 -17.40 -35.02
C ILE A 19 -12.63 -17.79 -33.90
N GLN A 20 -13.63 -18.61 -34.24
CA GLN A 20 -14.57 -19.20 -33.29
C GLN A 20 -14.53 -20.72 -33.43
N LEU A 21 -14.21 -21.42 -32.35
CA LEU A 21 -14.17 -22.87 -32.29
C LEU A 21 -15.25 -23.35 -31.33
N THR A 22 -16.27 -24.01 -31.86
CA THR A 22 -17.40 -24.51 -31.07
C THR A 22 -17.63 -25.98 -31.38
N PHE A 23 -17.76 -26.82 -30.34
CA PHE A 23 -18.08 -28.24 -30.46
C PHE A 23 -17.10 -29.04 -31.33
N SER A 24 -15.83 -28.65 -31.37
CA SER A 24 -14.77 -29.31 -32.15
C SER A 24 -13.99 -30.31 -31.31
N SER A 25 -13.51 -31.40 -31.92
CA SER A 25 -12.62 -32.36 -31.26
C SER A 25 -11.24 -32.32 -31.92
N PHE A 26 -10.21 -32.06 -31.12
CA PHE A 26 -8.81 -32.03 -31.54
C PHE A 26 -8.07 -33.15 -30.83
N ILE A 27 -7.67 -34.17 -31.59
CA ILE A 27 -7.12 -35.41 -31.04
C ILE A 27 -5.79 -35.73 -31.72
N ASN A 28 -4.77 -36.11 -30.94
CA ASN A 28 -3.45 -36.59 -31.42
C ASN A 28 -2.67 -35.59 -32.29
N ASN A 29 -2.93 -34.28 -32.19
CA ASN A 29 -2.20 -33.28 -32.95
C ASN A 29 -0.79 -33.08 -32.40
N GLN A 30 0.21 -32.96 -33.28
CA GLN A 30 1.60 -32.74 -32.88
C GLN A 30 2.17 -31.51 -33.58
N ALA A 31 2.74 -30.58 -32.82
CA ALA A 31 3.37 -29.39 -33.38
C ALA A 31 4.67 -29.02 -32.67
N LEU A 32 5.47 -28.18 -33.31
CA LEU A 32 6.59 -27.50 -32.66
C LEU A 32 6.08 -26.43 -31.70
N ILE A 33 5.05 -25.68 -32.10
CA ILE A 33 4.48 -24.54 -31.37
C ILE A 33 2.96 -24.63 -31.37
N GLY A 34 2.35 -24.75 -30.18
CA GLY A 34 0.89 -24.83 -30.00
C GLY A 34 0.29 -26.15 -30.45
N SER A 35 -0.11 -27.02 -29.51
CA SER A 35 -0.52 -28.40 -29.81
C SER A 35 -1.79 -28.52 -30.63
N VAL A 36 -2.64 -27.48 -30.67
CA VAL A 36 -3.94 -27.53 -31.36
C VAL A 36 -4.14 -26.33 -32.27
N LEU A 37 -3.92 -25.12 -31.77
CA LEU A 37 -3.97 -23.93 -32.59
C LEU A 37 -2.72 -23.07 -32.35
N PHE A 38 -2.26 -22.41 -33.40
CA PHE A 38 -1.18 -21.44 -33.33
C PHE A 38 -1.54 -20.23 -34.19
N GLN A 39 -1.51 -19.05 -33.59
CA GLN A 39 -1.67 -17.80 -34.30
C GLN A 39 -0.36 -17.02 -34.20
N MET A 40 0.29 -16.79 -35.35
CA MET A 40 1.61 -16.16 -35.41
C MET A 40 1.68 -14.76 -34.78
N GLN A 41 0.54 -14.08 -34.67
CA GLN A 41 0.43 -12.70 -34.16
C GLN A 41 -0.11 -12.62 -32.74
N ASN A 42 -0.31 -13.77 -32.06
CA ASN A 42 -0.81 -13.82 -30.68
C ASN A 42 -2.10 -13.00 -30.45
N LEU A 43 -2.97 -12.94 -31.45
CA LEU A 43 -4.29 -12.31 -31.32
C LEU A 43 -5.25 -13.29 -30.63
N PRO A 44 -6.11 -12.83 -29.72
CA PRO A 44 -6.97 -13.71 -28.94
C PRO A 44 -8.01 -14.42 -29.82
N ILE A 45 -8.19 -15.72 -29.57
CA ILE A 45 -9.30 -16.49 -30.14
C ILE A 45 -10.59 -16.00 -29.47
N LYS A 46 -11.51 -15.46 -30.25
CA LYS A 46 -12.70 -14.77 -29.70
C LYS A 46 -13.66 -15.70 -28.97
N ARG A 47 -13.70 -17.01 -29.30
CA ARG A 47 -14.62 -17.96 -28.67
C ARG A 47 -14.14 -19.40 -28.78
N MET A 48 -13.93 -20.05 -27.64
CA MET A 48 -13.81 -21.51 -27.52
C MET A 48 -14.97 -22.06 -26.68
N TYR A 49 -15.80 -22.94 -27.24
CA TYR A 49 -16.96 -23.47 -26.53
C TYR A 49 -17.13 -24.97 -26.75
N LYS A 50 -17.09 -25.75 -25.66
CA LYS A 50 -17.30 -27.21 -25.66
C LYS A 50 -16.42 -27.97 -26.68
N ASN A 51 -15.15 -27.58 -26.80
CA ASN A 51 -14.18 -28.33 -27.60
C ASN A 51 -13.55 -29.45 -26.77
N THR A 52 -13.22 -30.58 -27.39
CA THR A 52 -12.53 -31.71 -26.75
C THR A 52 -11.08 -31.74 -27.20
N LEU A 53 -10.13 -31.77 -26.24
CA LEU A 53 -8.69 -31.86 -26.51
C LEU A 53 -8.15 -33.17 -25.93
N LEU A 54 -7.64 -34.07 -26.76
CA LEU A 54 -7.12 -35.39 -26.34
C LEU A 54 -5.76 -35.68 -26.98
N ASN A 55 -4.75 -36.03 -26.18
CA ASN A 55 -3.44 -36.52 -26.65
C ASN A 55 -2.71 -35.62 -27.66
N ASN A 56 -3.00 -34.31 -27.69
CA ASN A 56 -2.24 -33.36 -28.51
C ASN A 56 -0.92 -33.04 -27.80
N PHE A 57 0.15 -32.79 -28.55
CA PHE A 57 1.48 -32.49 -28.02
C PHE A 57 2.12 -31.31 -28.75
N ALA A 58 2.79 -30.42 -28.01
CA ALA A 58 3.69 -29.45 -28.61
C ALA A 58 4.96 -29.27 -27.80
N LYS A 59 6.09 -29.11 -28.50
CA LYS A 59 7.40 -28.86 -27.88
C LYS A 59 7.43 -27.51 -27.15
N LEU A 60 6.72 -26.52 -27.69
CA LEU A 60 6.52 -25.20 -27.10
C LEU A 60 5.02 -25.03 -26.81
N TYR A 61 4.69 -24.62 -25.57
CA TYR A 61 3.33 -24.37 -25.05
C TYR A 61 2.46 -25.60 -24.67
N GLY A 62 2.96 -26.84 -24.78
CA GLY A 62 2.29 -28.03 -24.24
C GLY A 62 0.91 -28.35 -24.86
N ASN A 63 0.08 -29.09 -24.12
CA ASN A 63 -1.26 -29.57 -24.55
C ASN A 63 -2.34 -28.49 -24.52
N GLN A 64 -2.01 -27.30 -24.02
CA GLN A 64 -2.95 -26.21 -23.82
C GLN A 64 -2.59 -25.02 -24.70
N LEU A 65 -3.63 -24.48 -25.33
CA LEU A 65 -3.60 -23.20 -26.00
C LEU A 65 -3.32 -22.11 -24.96
N GLU A 66 -2.10 -21.56 -25.02
CA GLU A 66 -1.68 -20.28 -24.41
C GLU A 66 -1.71 -20.20 -22.86
N GLN A 67 -0.53 -20.34 -22.24
CA GLN A 67 -0.33 -19.89 -20.86
C GLN A 67 0.87 -18.94 -20.67
N SER A 68 1.49 -18.40 -21.73
CA SER A 68 2.44 -17.29 -21.47
C SER A 68 1.66 -16.12 -20.88
N ALA A 69 2.10 -15.61 -19.73
CA ALA A 69 1.55 -14.36 -19.24
C ALA A 69 1.90 -13.27 -20.26
N VAL A 70 0.91 -12.46 -20.63
CA VAL A 70 1.10 -11.28 -21.50
C VAL A 70 0.74 -9.99 -20.77
N GLY A 71 0.40 -10.08 -19.49
CA GLY A 71 -0.03 -8.94 -18.70
C GLY A 71 -0.14 -9.24 -17.21
N PHE A 72 -0.44 -8.19 -16.46
CA PHE A 72 -0.65 -8.21 -15.03
C PHE A 72 -1.98 -7.56 -14.68
N ILE A 73 -2.61 -8.03 -13.62
CA ILE A 73 -3.68 -7.35 -12.90
C ILE A 73 -3.22 -7.18 -11.46
N GLY A 74 -3.14 -5.94 -10.99
CA GLY A 74 -2.97 -5.66 -9.58
C GLY A 74 -4.31 -5.73 -8.86
N ILE A 75 -4.31 -6.28 -7.64
CA ILE A 75 -5.48 -6.37 -6.79
C ILE A 75 -5.12 -5.71 -5.45
N LEU A 76 -5.82 -4.64 -5.09
CA LEU A 76 -5.65 -3.97 -3.80
C LEU A 76 -6.98 -3.95 -3.07
N ASN A 77 -7.06 -4.64 -1.92
CA ASN A 77 -8.26 -4.74 -1.11
C ASN A 77 -9.50 -5.16 -1.95
N GLY A 78 -9.30 -6.12 -2.86
CA GLY A 78 -10.31 -6.65 -3.79
C GLY A 78 -10.57 -5.82 -5.06
N GLN A 79 -10.03 -4.61 -5.19
CA GLN A 79 -10.16 -3.78 -6.40
C GLN A 79 -9.08 -4.11 -7.44
N LYS A 80 -9.46 -4.21 -8.71
CA LYS A 80 -8.56 -4.57 -9.82
C LYS A 80 -7.98 -3.35 -10.55
N TYR A 81 -6.71 -3.44 -10.91
CA TYR A 81 -5.94 -2.41 -11.60
C TYR A 81 -5.15 -3.02 -12.76
N ASN A 82 -5.14 -2.37 -13.92
CA ASN A 82 -4.59 -2.97 -15.15
C ASN A 82 -3.14 -2.58 -15.47
N SER A 83 -2.57 -1.58 -14.78
CA SER A 83 -1.22 -1.08 -15.10
C SER A 83 -0.43 -0.59 -13.90
N LYS A 84 -1.10 0.05 -12.95
CA LYS A 84 -0.45 0.55 -11.73
C LYS A 84 -1.37 0.60 -10.52
N ILE A 85 -0.75 0.52 -9.35
CA ILE A 85 -1.35 0.83 -8.04
C ILE A 85 -0.60 2.01 -7.41
N ILE A 86 -1.32 2.92 -6.75
CA ILE A 86 -0.73 4.03 -6.00
C ILE A 86 -1.12 3.87 -4.53
N ILE A 87 -0.13 3.69 -3.65
CA ILE A 87 -0.29 3.59 -2.21
C ILE A 87 0.15 4.93 -1.60
N GLN A 88 -0.81 5.63 -0.99
CA GLN A 88 -0.59 6.94 -0.38
C GLN A 88 -0.34 6.81 1.13
N ASN A 89 0.32 7.81 1.70
CA ASN A 89 0.56 7.92 3.13
C ASN A 89 1.24 6.69 3.75
N PHE A 90 2.16 6.06 3.03
CA PHE A 90 2.91 4.90 3.50
C PHE A 90 4.03 5.31 4.47
N LEU A 91 4.23 4.59 5.58
CA LEU A 91 5.18 4.96 6.65
C LEU A 91 6.56 4.29 6.54
N SER A 92 6.77 3.40 5.56
CA SER A 92 7.77 2.32 5.59
C SER A 92 7.36 1.14 6.47
N GLY A 93 7.89 -0.04 6.16
CA GLY A 93 7.60 -1.30 6.84
C GLY A 93 6.86 -2.30 5.96
N ILE A 94 6.02 -3.13 6.58
CA ILE A 94 5.22 -4.15 5.91
C ILE A 94 3.97 -3.50 5.30
N ILE A 95 3.57 -3.95 4.10
CA ILE A 95 2.30 -3.56 3.48
C ILE A 95 1.15 -4.16 4.30
N GLN A 96 0.29 -3.32 4.87
CA GLN A 96 -0.86 -3.78 5.66
C GLN A 96 -2.08 -4.13 4.80
N ASP A 97 -2.15 -3.62 3.58
CA ASP A 97 -3.23 -3.90 2.65
C ASP A 97 -3.12 -5.30 2.02
N ASP A 98 -4.26 -5.87 1.61
CA ASP A 98 -4.29 -7.08 0.78
C ASP A 98 -3.89 -6.69 -0.64
N LEU A 99 -2.61 -6.81 -0.93
CA LEU A 99 -2.01 -6.46 -2.21
C LEU A 99 -1.56 -7.73 -2.92
N GLN A 100 -2.15 -8.00 -4.08
CA GLN A 100 -1.84 -9.16 -4.89
C GLN A 100 -1.57 -8.74 -6.34
N ILE A 101 -0.81 -9.58 -7.04
CA ILE A 101 -0.48 -9.41 -8.44
C ILE A 101 -0.85 -10.71 -9.16
N GLN A 102 -1.70 -10.61 -10.16
CA GLN A 102 -2.16 -11.73 -10.97
C GLN A 102 -1.58 -11.62 -12.37
N LEU A 103 -0.84 -12.63 -12.80
CA LEU A 103 -0.47 -12.83 -14.20
C LEU A 103 -1.68 -13.30 -15.00
N ILE A 104 -1.83 -12.74 -16.20
CA ILE A 104 -2.92 -13.06 -17.11
C ILE A 104 -2.42 -13.41 -18.52
N ASN A 105 -3.15 -14.30 -19.20
CA ASN A 105 -2.94 -14.61 -20.61
C ASN A 105 -3.63 -13.57 -21.53
N ALA A 106 -3.56 -13.77 -22.84
CA ALA A 106 -4.14 -12.87 -23.85
C ALA A 106 -5.67 -12.75 -23.78
N GLU A 107 -6.34 -13.70 -23.12
CA GLU A 107 -7.79 -13.70 -22.88
C GLU A 107 -8.17 -13.04 -21.53
N ASN A 108 -7.22 -12.39 -20.84
CA ASN A 108 -7.37 -11.88 -19.47
C ASN A 108 -7.70 -12.95 -18.42
N GLN A 109 -7.37 -14.21 -18.70
CA GLN A 109 -7.56 -15.31 -17.75
C GLN A 109 -6.32 -15.47 -16.87
N PRO A 110 -6.49 -15.77 -15.57
CA PRO A 110 -5.39 -16.08 -14.66
C PRO A 110 -4.52 -17.22 -15.17
N ILE A 111 -3.19 -17.08 -15.04
CA ILE A 111 -2.28 -18.20 -15.23
C ILE A 111 -2.50 -19.22 -14.10
N SER A 112 -2.87 -20.44 -14.48
CA SER A 112 -3.13 -21.55 -13.55
C SER A 112 -1.84 -22.11 -12.93
N GLN A 113 -1.99 -23.10 -12.05
CA GLN A 113 -0.86 -23.77 -11.44
C GLN A 113 0.03 -24.47 -12.49
N LEU A 114 1.34 -24.29 -12.35
CA LEU A 114 2.40 -24.86 -13.19
C LEU A 114 3.21 -25.90 -12.39
N GLU A 115 3.98 -26.71 -13.11
CA GLU A 115 4.92 -27.66 -12.50
C GLU A 115 6.13 -26.97 -11.86
N ASN A 116 6.57 -25.83 -12.42
CA ASN A 116 7.72 -25.06 -11.95
C ASN A 116 7.27 -23.72 -11.35
N ASP A 117 8.08 -23.19 -10.43
CA ASP A 117 7.88 -21.85 -9.87
C ASP A 117 8.04 -20.76 -10.93
N ILE A 118 7.15 -19.78 -10.88
CA ILE A 118 7.26 -18.49 -11.54
C ILE A 118 7.96 -17.52 -10.59
N ILE A 119 8.91 -16.74 -11.10
CA ILE A 119 9.62 -15.72 -10.33
C ILE A 119 9.05 -14.34 -10.69
N LEU A 120 8.47 -13.67 -9.70
CA LEU A 120 8.15 -12.24 -9.76
C LEU A 120 9.34 -11.45 -9.19
N LYS A 121 9.94 -10.57 -10.00
CA LYS A 121 11.03 -9.68 -9.60
C LYS A 121 10.49 -8.29 -9.31
N LEU A 122 11.01 -7.66 -8.26
CA LEU A 122 10.70 -6.31 -7.85
C LEU A 122 11.93 -5.43 -8.07
N GLU A 123 11.84 -4.56 -9.07
CA GLU A 123 12.93 -3.68 -9.49
C GLU A 123 12.60 -2.23 -9.09
N THR A 124 13.62 -1.50 -8.65
CA THR A 124 13.54 -0.07 -8.37
C THR A 124 14.59 0.66 -9.20
N ASP A 125 14.18 1.76 -9.81
CA ASP A 125 15.08 2.63 -10.58
C ASP A 125 15.87 3.58 -9.65
N GLN A 126 15.63 3.53 -8.33
CA GLN A 126 16.13 4.48 -7.33
C GLN A 126 16.88 3.79 -6.19
N GLY A 127 18.07 4.29 -5.86
CA GLY A 127 18.99 3.68 -4.89
C GLY A 127 18.78 4.05 -3.42
N ASP A 128 17.76 4.86 -3.10
CA ASP A 128 17.48 5.35 -1.73
C ASP A 128 16.42 4.55 -0.98
N PHE A 129 16.08 3.37 -1.48
CA PHE A 129 15.01 2.53 -0.96
C PHE A 129 15.51 1.10 -0.70
N SER A 130 14.81 0.38 0.16
CA SER A 130 15.05 -1.05 0.39
C SER A 130 13.75 -1.82 0.24
N ILE A 131 13.77 -2.89 -0.57
CA ILE A 131 12.64 -3.79 -0.79
C ILE A 131 13.09 -5.20 -0.44
N ILE A 132 12.36 -5.88 0.47
CA ILE A 132 12.71 -7.22 0.93
C ILE A 132 11.42 -8.08 1.01
N PRO A 133 11.38 -9.26 0.36
CA PRO A 133 12.36 -9.75 -0.62
C PRO A 133 12.27 -8.99 -1.96
N SER A 134 13.35 -8.98 -2.75
CA SER A 134 13.36 -8.41 -4.12
C SER A 134 12.80 -9.35 -5.18
N GLN A 135 12.48 -10.59 -4.81
CA GLN A 135 11.86 -11.58 -5.68
C GLN A 135 10.93 -12.49 -4.87
N ILE A 136 9.86 -12.95 -5.52
CA ILE A 136 8.86 -13.84 -4.94
C ILE A 136 8.67 -15.00 -5.90
N LYS A 137 8.60 -16.21 -5.36
CA LYS A 137 8.38 -17.43 -6.14
C LYS A 137 7.01 -18.00 -5.84
N GLN A 138 6.30 -18.42 -6.87
CA GLN A 138 4.99 -19.05 -6.75
C GLN A 138 4.77 -19.99 -7.92
N ASN A 139 4.17 -21.15 -7.70
CA ASN A 139 3.83 -22.11 -8.76
C ASN A 139 2.53 -21.79 -9.50
N ASN A 140 1.97 -20.58 -9.35
CA ASN A 140 0.78 -20.11 -10.05
C ASN A 140 0.89 -18.62 -10.32
N GLY A 141 0.00 -18.08 -11.15
CA GLY A 141 0.04 -16.67 -11.55
C GLY A 141 -0.32 -15.65 -10.46
N LEU A 142 -0.69 -16.06 -9.24
CA LEU A 142 -1.16 -15.17 -8.18
C LEU A 142 -0.11 -14.99 -7.07
N PHE A 143 0.44 -13.79 -6.99
CA PHE A 143 1.45 -13.40 -6.01
C PHE A 143 0.84 -12.53 -4.91
N ASN A 144 1.06 -12.90 -3.66
CA ASN A 144 0.69 -12.07 -2.51
C ASN A 144 1.90 -11.22 -2.09
N LEU A 145 1.72 -9.90 -2.06
CA LEU A 145 2.74 -8.91 -1.70
C LEU A 145 2.59 -8.36 -0.27
N SER A 146 1.63 -8.81 0.53
CA SER A 146 1.40 -8.30 1.89
C SER A 146 2.59 -8.54 2.83
N ASN A 147 3.49 -9.48 2.53
CA ASN A 147 4.71 -9.72 3.32
C ASN A 147 5.94 -8.93 2.84
N LEU A 148 5.76 -8.00 1.90
CA LEU A 148 6.84 -7.19 1.36
C LEU A 148 7.20 -6.08 2.36
N PHE A 149 8.48 -6.02 2.74
CA PHE A 149 9.03 -4.90 3.49
C PHE A 149 9.55 -3.84 2.53
N ILE A 150 9.04 -2.62 2.66
CA ILE A 150 9.47 -1.46 1.89
C ILE A 150 9.95 -0.38 2.84
N TYR A 151 11.16 0.12 2.62
CA TYR A 151 11.71 1.25 3.37
C TYR A 151 12.12 2.36 2.43
N GLY A 152 11.81 3.60 2.82
CA GLY A 152 12.20 4.82 2.12
C GLY A 152 12.29 6.00 3.06
N ARG A 153 12.54 7.18 2.49
CA ARG A 153 12.57 8.45 3.23
C ARG A 153 11.19 9.08 3.33
N LEU A 154 10.92 9.79 4.42
CA LEU A 154 9.67 10.55 4.56
C LEU A 154 9.58 11.62 3.47
N GLY A 155 8.37 11.78 2.93
CA GLY A 155 8.06 12.73 1.85
C GLY A 155 8.59 12.34 0.46
N SER A 156 9.26 11.19 0.35
CA SER A 156 9.73 10.67 -0.94
C SER A 156 8.66 9.84 -1.66
N SER A 157 8.94 9.48 -2.90
CA SER A 157 8.12 8.56 -3.70
C SER A 157 8.98 7.45 -4.27
N LEU A 158 8.51 6.21 -4.15
CA LEU A 158 9.15 5.03 -4.73
C LEU A 158 8.28 4.46 -5.85
N LYS A 159 8.91 4.13 -6.96
CA LYS A 159 8.31 3.37 -8.05
C LYS A 159 8.94 1.99 -8.12
N ILE A 160 8.13 0.95 -7.89
CA ILE A 160 8.53 -0.44 -8.05
C ILE A 160 7.99 -0.94 -9.40
N ARG A 161 8.87 -1.51 -10.21
CA ARG A 161 8.52 -2.23 -11.43
C ARG A 161 8.52 -3.72 -11.14
N LEU A 162 7.38 -4.35 -11.38
CA LEU A 162 7.22 -5.79 -11.26
C LEU A 162 7.41 -6.44 -12.63
N THR A 163 8.34 -7.37 -12.72
CA THR A 163 8.57 -8.18 -13.92
C THR A 163 8.48 -9.65 -13.54
N SER A 164 8.24 -10.53 -14.52
CA SER A 164 8.23 -11.97 -14.29
C SER A 164 9.00 -12.69 -15.39
N ASP A 165 9.71 -13.75 -15.02
CA ASP A 165 10.37 -14.66 -15.96
C ASP A 165 9.38 -15.45 -16.83
N TYR A 166 8.11 -15.48 -16.44
CA TYR A 166 7.02 -16.12 -17.19
C TYR A 166 6.17 -15.12 -17.98
N ASN A 167 6.55 -13.84 -17.99
CA ASN A 167 5.86 -12.79 -18.73
C ASN A 167 6.68 -12.38 -19.95
N TYR A 168 6.38 -13.01 -21.07
CA TYR A 168 7.12 -12.79 -22.30
C TYR A 168 6.24 -13.02 -23.52
N ILE A 169 6.47 -12.22 -24.56
CA ILE A 169 5.84 -12.39 -25.87
C ILE A 169 6.94 -12.84 -26.85
N PRO A 170 6.97 -14.12 -27.24
CA PRO A 170 7.87 -14.58 -28.29
C PRO A 170 7.46 -13.98 -29.64
N ASN A 171 8.42 -13.52 -30.43
CA ASN A 171 8.21 -13.18 -31.83
C ASN A 171 8.91 -14.21 -32.70
N TYR A 172 8.20 -14.71 -33.70
CA TYR A 172 8.68 -15.73 -34.62
C TYR A 172 8.80 -15.17 -36.05
N ASP A 173 9.74 -15.70 -36.83
CA ASP A 173 9.82 -15.39 -38.27
C ASP A 173 8.76 -16.17 -39.07
N LEU A 174 8.75 -15.98 -40.39
CA LEU A 174 7.81 -16.64 -41.30
C LEU A 174 8.04 -18.15 -41.42
N GLN A 175 9.22 -18.61 -41.05
CA GLN A 175 9.61 -20.02 -40.97
C GLN A 175 9.39 -20.56 -39.56
N GLY A 176 8.88 -19.70 -38.65
CA GLY A 176 8.66 -19.75 -37.21
C GLY A 176 9.84 -20.13 -36.34
N ASN A 177 11.04 -19.78 -36.78
CA ASN A 177 12.17 -19.66 -35.87
C ASN A 177 11.91 -18.50 -34.91
N LEU A 178 12.32 -18.65 -33.65
CA LEU A 178 12.23 -17.58 -32.66
C LEU A 178 13.17 -16.45 -33.08
N LEU A 179 12.62 -15.27 -33.37
CA LEU A 179 13.40 -14.07 -33.69
C LEU A 179 13.89 -13.38 -32.43
N ASN A 180 12.94 -13.06 -31.54
CA ASN A 180 13.23 -12.43 -30.27
C ASN A 180 12.12 -12.71 -29.26
N ILE A 181 12.35 -12.33 -28.02
CA ILE A 181 11.36 -12.38 -26.95
C ILE A 181 11.17 -10.95 -26.46
N SER A 182 9.96 -10.41 -26.60
CA SER A 182 9.60 -9.13 -25.98
C SER A 182 9.37 -9.35 -24.49
N GLN A 183 10.18 -8.67 -23.67
CA GLN A 183 10.17 -8.78 -22.21
C GLN A 183 9.73 -7.46 -21.54
N ASN A 184 9.23 -6.48 -22.30
CA ASN A 184 8.84 -5.17 -21.76
C ASN A 184 7.42 -5.18 -21.19
N ILE A 185 7.10 -6.18 -20.37
CA ILE A 185 5.80 -6.33 -19.73
C ILE A 185 6.02 -6.21 -18.24
N TYR A 186 5.43 -5.17 -17.66
CA TYR A 186 5.61 -4.86 -16.25
C TYR A 186 4.33 -4.29 -15.65
N PHE A 187 4.26 -4.36 -14.33
CA PHE A 187 3.25 -3.66 -13.53
C PHE A 187 3.95 -2.69 -12.58
N GLU A 188 3.35 -1.54 -12.31
CA GLU A 188 3.95 -0.55 -11.43
C GLU A 188 3.23 -0.43 -10.09
N ILE A 189 3.98 -0.37 -9.00
CA ILE A 189 3.45 0.03 -7.70
C ILE A 189 4.17 1.30 -7.25
N HIS A 190 3.40 2.35 -7.02
CA HIS A 190 3.90 3.66 -6.63
C HIS A 190 3.59 3.87 -5.16
N PHE A 191 4.63 4.01 -4.34
CA PHE A 191 4.50 4.36 -2.93
C PHE A 191 4.77 5.84 -2.75
N GLN A 192 3.85 6.53 -2.08
CA GLN A 192 4.03 7.90 -1.62
C GLN A 192 4.21 7.87 -0.12
N PHE A 193 5.44 8.11 0.34
CA PHE A 193 5.76 8.08 1.76
C PHE A 193 5.18 9.31 2.46
N ARG A 194 4.71 9.13 3.70
CA ARG A 194 4.28 10.25 4.54
C ARG A 194 5.39 11.25 4.69
N LYS A 195 5.05 12.54 4.77
CA LYS A 195 6.03 13.61 4.98
C LYS A 195 6.54 13.68 6.42
N LEU A 196 5.72 13.26 7.37
CA LEU A 196 5.96 13.41 8.81
C LEU A 196 5.58 12.12 9.54
N CYS A 197 6.30 11.83 10.62
CA CYS A 197 5.93 10.74 11.53
C CYS A 197 4.58 11.02 12.18
N PRO A 198 3.72 10.00 12.38
CA PRO A 198 2.44 10.18 13.05
C PRO A 198 2.61 10.62 14.51
N LYS A 199 1.60 11.32 15.05
CA LYS A 199 1.47 11.52 16.50
C LYS A 199 1.63 10.19 17.26
N GLY A 200 2.28 10.26 18.42
CA GLY A 200 2.74 9.14 19.22
C GLY A 200 4.12 8.61 18.85
N THR A 201 4.71 9.07 17.74
CA THR A 201 6.00 8.57 17.24
C THR A 201 6.97 9.70 16.91
N THR A 202 8.27 9.44 17.01
CA THR A 202 9.32 10.37 16.60
C THR A 202 10.15 9.78 15.47
N LEU A 203 10.65 10.66 14.61
CA LEU A 203 11.60 10.28 13.58
C LEU A 203 12.91 9.84 14.23
N VAL A 204 13.39 8.68 13.83
CA VAL A 204 14.76 8.24 14.06
C VAL A 204 15.41 8.12 12.69
N GLN A 205 16.39 8.99 12.44
CA GLN A 205 17.19 8.93 11.23
C GLN A 205 18.26 7.85 11.42
N ASP A 206 18.11 6.74 10.70
CA ASP A 206 19.21 5.81 10.50
C ASP A 206 20.01 6.24 9.27
N ASN A 207 21.34 6.26 9.40
CA ASN A 207 22.27 6.59 8.32
C ASN A 207 22.11 5.67 7.09
N SER A 208 21.41 4.54 7.23
CA SER A 208 21.12 3.55 6.19
C SER A 208 19.99 3.91 5.21
N LYS A 209 19.58 5.19 5.14
CA LYS A 209 18.52 5.74 4.24
C LYS A 209 17.07 5.41 4.64
N LYS A 210 16.85 4.86 5.83
CA LYS A 210 15.52 4.45 6.31
C LYS A 210 15.04 5.43 7.36
N ASP A 211 14.12 6.30 6.98
CA ASP A 211 13.40 7.10 7.97
C ASP A 211 12.38 6.18 8.64
N MET A 212 12.54 5.98 9.95
CA MET A 212 11.63 5.16 10.74
C MET A 212 11.00 5.99 11.84
N CYS A 213 9.72 5.73 12.08
CA CYS A 213 8.96 6.37 13.14
C CYS A 213 8.81 5.39 14.30
N TYR A 214 9.47 5.69 15.42
CA TYR A 214 9.41 4.87 16.62
C TYR A 214 8.45 5.49 17.62
N ASN A 215 7.72 4.64 18.35
CA ASN A 215 6.87 5.10 19.45
C ASN A 215 7.70 5.92 20.46
N CYS A 216 7.10 6.99 20.97
CA CYS A 216 7.69 7.74 22.07
C CYS A 216 8.01 6.80 23.24
N SER A 217 9.19 6.98 23.84
CA SER A 217 9.62 6.19 24.99
C SER A 217 8.75 6.46 26.21
N THR A 218 8.74 5.53 27.16
CA THR A 218 7.96 5.66 28.41
C THR A 218 8.26 7.00 29.10
N GLY A 219 7.19 7.76 29.42
CA GLY A 219 7.31 9.08 30.03
C GLY A 219 7.56 10.22 29.03
N THR A 220 7.51 9.95 27.72
CA THR A 220 7.55 10.97 26.66
C THR A 220 6.33 10.87 25.75
N PHE A 221 6.03 11.95 25.02
CA PHE A 221 4.87 12.06 24.13
C PHE A 221 5.07 13.16 23.08
N ASN A 222 4.27 13.13 22.03
CA ASN A 222 4.00 14.27 21.15
C ASN A 222 2.51 14.31 20.80
N LEU A 223 2.02 15.44 20.32
CA LEU A 223 0.58 15.67 20.11
C LEU A 223 0.20 15.85 18.64
N ALA A 224 1.18 16.13 17.78
CA ALA A 224 0.99 16.31 16.35
C ALA A 224 2.05 15.58 15.53
N ASP A 225 1.72 15.34 14.26
CA ASP A 225 2.64 14.72 13.31
C ASP A 225 3.93 15.54 13.15
N GLY A 226 5.07 14.86 13.11
CA GLY A 226 6.38 15.47 12.91
C GLY A 226 7.00 16.17 14.12
N GLN A 227 6.29 16.24 15.26
CA GLN A 227 6.87 16.74 16.50
C GLN A 227 7.83 15.72 17.12
N ASN A 228 8.91 16.18 17.74
CA ASN A 228 9.75 15.32 18.58
C ASN A 228 9.00 14.91 19.86
N CYS A 229 9.31 13.72 20.38
CA CYS A 229 8.79 13.31 21.68
C CYS A 229 9.39 14.18 22.80
N ASN A 230 8.53 14.79 23.60
CA ASN A 230 8.88 15.62 24.76
C ASN A 230 8.60 14.86 26.05
N LYS A 231 9.32 15.21 27.13
CA LYS A 231 9.04 14.66 28.46
C LYS A 231 7.61 15.00 28.88
N CYS A 232 6.88 14.00 29.37
CA CYS A 232 5.54 14.20 29.87
C CYS A 232 5.56 15.12 31.11
N PRO A 233 4.86 16.27 31.09
CA PRO A 233 4.86 17.18 32.23
C PRO A 233 4.08 16.61 33.42
N PHE A 234 3.04 15.81 33.13
CA PHE A 234 2.17 15.17 34.11
C PHE A 234 1.97 13.70 33.76
N VAL A 235 0.78 13.31 33.33
CA VAL A 235 0.44 11.97 32.86
C VAL A 235 0.19 12.02 31.36
N CYS A 236 0.74 11.08 30.61
CA CYS A 236 0.57 10.98 29.16
C CYS A 236 0.33 9.52 28.77
N GLN A 237 -0.58 9.27 27.84
CA GLN A 237 -0.90 7.93 27.35
C GLN A 237 -1.31 8.01 25.88
N ASN A 238 -0.76 7.14 25.03
CA ASN A 238 -1.18 7.00 23.63
C ASN A 238 -1.24 8.34 22.85
N SER A 239 -0.25 9.23 23.04
CA SER A 239 -0.22 10.58 22.42
C SER A 239 -1.29 11.54 22.95
N MET A 240 -1.85 11.27 24.13
CA MET A 240 -2.71 12.18 24.88
C MET A 240 -1.94 12.69 26.08
N MET A 241 -2.02 13.99 26.33
CA MET A 241 -1.51 14.63 27.54
C MET A 241 -2.66 14.93 28.47
N TYR A 242 -2.56 14.46 29.71
CA TYR A 242 -3.58 14.66 30.71
C TYR A 242 -3.14 15.76 31.68
N LEU A 243 -3.98 16.79 31.78
CA LEU A 243 -3.70 17.93 32.64
C LEU A 243 -4.48 17.84 33.96
N PRO A 244 -3.88 18.27 35.08
CA PRO A 244 -4.62 18.43 36.32
C PRO A 244 -5.58 19.62 36.22
N ARG A 245 -6.54 19.67 37.15
CA ARG A 245 -7.44 20.82 37.29
C ARG A 245 -6.65 22.12 37.47
N GLY A 246 -7.10 23.18 36.80
CA GLY A 246 -6.43 24.49 36.83
C GLY A 246 -5.41 24.71 35.72
N TYR A 247 -5.26 23.76 34.77
CA TYR A 247 -4.35 23.90 33.64
C TYR A 247 -5.09 23.95 32.29
N TRP A 248 -4.61 24.81 31.40
CA TRP A 248 -5.19 25.05 30.06
C TRP A 248 -4.18 24.84 28.97
N ARG A 249 -4.68 24.48 27.79
CA ARG A 249 -3.92 24.50 26.54
C ARG A 249 -4.59 25.39 25.53
N TYR A 250 -3.76 25.95 24.65
CA TYR A 250 -4.23 26.60 23.44
C TYR A 250 -5.02 25.63 22.55
N SER A 251 -4.48 24.44 22.30
CA SER A 251 -5.12 23.43 21.45
C SER A 251 -4.76 22.00 21.86
N LEU A 252 -5.41 21.02 21.25
CA LEU A 252 -5.06 19.60 21.37
C LEU A 252 -3.66 19.27 20.83
N ALA A 253 -3.08 20.11 19.98
CA ALA A 253 -1.80 19.88 19.31
C ALA A 253 -0.60 20.55 20.00
N THR A 254 -0.85 21.40 20.99
CA THR A 254 0.19 22.14 21.73
C THR A 254 0.47 21.47 23.07
N TYR A 255 1.75 21.29 23.39
CA TYR A 255 2.18 20.81 24.72
C TYR A 255 2.34 21.96 25.73
N GLU A 256 2.29 23.21 25.26
CA GLU A 256 2.28 24.39 26.12
C GLU A 256 0.98 24.45 26.91
N TYR A 257 1.12 24.75 28.20
CA TYR A 257 0.00 24.88 29.10
C TYR A 257 0.20 26.07 30.04
N GLN A 258 -0.90 26.63 30.51
CA GLN A 258 -0.91 27.71 31.50
C GLN A 258 -1.69 27.30 32.74
N GLU A 259 -1.20 27.70 33.91
CA GLU A 259 -1.91 27.52 35.17
C GLU A 259 -2.84 28.71 35.42
N CYS A 260 -4.06 28.42 35.85
CA CYS A 260 -5.05 29.42 36.19
C CYS A 260 -5.86 28.97 37.41
N TYR A 261 -5.63 29.68 38.51
CA TYR A 261 -6.20 29.40 39.82
C TYR A 261 -7.72 29.65 39.82
N GLN A 262 -8.47 28.78 40.52
CA GLN A 262 -9.93 28.86 40.77
C GLN A 262 -10.91 28.31 39.71
N SER A 263 -10.47 27.71 38.60
CA SER A 263 -11.43 27.09 37.67
C SER A 263 -11.99 25.75 38.12
N GLN A 264 -13.27 25.53 37.85
CA GLN A 264 -14.05 24.34 38.23
C GLN A 264 -14.61 23.60 36.99
N ASN A 265 -13.80 23.31 35.96
CA ASN A 265 -14.38 22.83 34.68
C ASN A 265 -13.94 21.45 34.21
N CYS A 266 -13.15 20.72 35.00
CA CYS A 266 -12.87 19.33 34.66
C CYS A 266 -13.30 18.35 35.75
N VAL A 267 -14.19 17.44 35.38
CA VAL A 267 -14.53 16.23 36.14
C VAL A 267 -13.62 15.13 35.60
N GLY A 268 -12.36 15.07 36.06
CA GLY A 268 -11.32 14.34 35.33
C GLY A 268 -11.64 12.88 34.97
N ASP A 269 -11.21 12.53 33.76
CA ASP A 269 -11.54 11.29 33.04
C ASP A 269 -10.78 10.07 33.55
N ILE A 270 -9.66 10.29 34.26
CA ILE A 270 -8.84 9.21 34.80
C ILE A 270 -8.52 9.44 36.28
N ASP A 271 -8.75 8.41 37.08
CA ASP A 271 -8.17 8.30 38.41
C ASP A 271 -6.67 8.06 38.26
N LYS A 272 -5.88 8.72 39.12
CA LYS A 272 -4.42 8.63 39.21
C LYS A 272 -3.94 7.21 38.86
N VAL A 273 -3.32 7.03 37.68
CA VAL A 273 -2.69 5.75 37.32
C VAL A 273 -1.58 5.52 38.35
N VAL A 274 -1.84 4.56 39.23
CA VAL A 274 -1.12 4.11 40.43
C VAL A 274 0.39 4.07 40.16
N SER A 275 1.21 4.85 40.89
CA SER A 275 1.87 4.40 42.13
C SER A 275 2.05 5.54 43.14
N GLN A 276 0.97 5.97 43.79
CA GLN A 276 0.99 6.59 45.13
C GLN A 276 -0.45 6.96 45.50
N LYS A 277 -1.13 6.03 46.18
CA LYS A 277 -2.39 6.28 46.87
C LYS A 277 -2.11 7.22 48.04
N LEU A 278 -2.36 8.51 47.84
CA LEU A 278 -2.62 9.43 48.94
C LEU A 278 -4.14 9.58 49.02
N GLN A 279 -4.71 9.14 50.13
CA GLN A 279 -6.12 9.27 50.47
C GLN A 279 -6.46 10.77 50.61
N GLY A 280 -7.48 11.23 49.88
CA GLY A 280 -7.91 12.64 49.79
C GLY A 280 -8.15 13.03 48.33
N SER A 281 -9.33 12.72 47.81
CA SER A 281 -9.68 12.83 46.39
C SER A 281 -9.83 14.28 45.90
N SER A 282 -8.77 14.86 45.32
CA SER A 282 -8.87 16.11 44.54
C SER A 282 -8.06 16.13 43.24
N ASN A 283 -7.17 15.17 42.99
CA ASN A 283 -6.26 15.20 41.83
C ASN A 283 -6.74 14.26 40.72
N ARG A 284 -7.81 14.66 40.03
CA ARG A 284 -8.26 14.02 38.78
C ARG A 284 -7.56 14.68 37.59
N TYR A 285 -7.20 13.89 36.59
CA TYR A 285 -6.59 14.38 35.36
C TYR A 285 -7.57 14.31 34.20
N CYS A 286 -7.38 15.19 33.22
CA CYS A 286 -8.31 15.44 32.12
C CYS A 286 -7.60 15.19 30.80
N SER A 287 -8.14 14.28 29.99
CA SER A 287 -7.57 13.91 28.69
C SER A 287 -7.59 15.09 27.71
N GLU A 288 -8.68 15.86 27.75
CA GLU A 288 -8.81 17.08 26.98
C GLU A 288 -8.19 18.26 27.74
N GLY A 289 -8.32 18.30 29.08
CA GLY A 289 -7.98 19.52 29.84
C GLY A 289 -8.87 20.69 29.39
N ASN A 290 -8.68 21.87 29.95
CA ASN A 290 -9.38 23.02 29.39
C ASN A 290 -8.65 23.45 28.10
N ILE A 291 -9.37 23.47 26.97
CA ILE A 291 -8.81 23.82 25.65
C ILE A 291 -9.48 25.09 25.13
N GLY A 292 -8.66 25.99 24.60
CA GLY A 292 -9.13 27.27 24.07
C GLY A 292 -8.85 28.42 25.03
N VAL A 293 -9.41 29.58 24.68
CA VAL A 293 -9.13 30.87 25.34
C VAL A 293 -9.36 30.84 26.85
N LEU A 294 -8.51 31.55 27.59
CA LEU A 294 -8.68 31.79 29.02
C LEU A 294 -9.64 32.97 29.22
N CYS A 295 -10.71 32.75 29.99
CA CYS A 295 -11.83 33.70 30.13
C CYS A 295 -12.09 34.07 31.59
N MET A 296 -11.33 33.44 32.49
CA MET A 296 -11.27 33.70 33.93
C MET A 296 -10.06 34.61 34.22
N ASP A 297 -9.95 35.08 35.46
CA ASP A 297 -9.05 36.14 35.96
C ASP A 297 -7.52 35.94 35.77
N CYS A 298 -7.10 34.98 34.96
CA CYS A 298 -5.71 34.57 34.77
C CYS A 298 -5.07 35.03 33.44
N ASP A 299 -5.85 35.52 32.47
CA ASP A 299 -5.32 36.19 31.25
C ASP A 299 -6.00 37.55 31.02
N THR A 300 -6.13 38.34 32.09
CA THR A 300 -6.80 39.65 32.08
C THR A 300 -6.12 40.65 31.14
N GLU A 301 -4.84 40.45 30.85
CA GLU A 301 -4.04 41.30 29.97
C GLU A 301 -3.99 40.80 28.51
N GLY A 302 -4.50 39.59 28.21
CA GLY A 302 -4.48 39.02 26.86
C GLY A 302 -3.09 38.63 26.39
N ILE A 303 -2.20 38.25 27.31
CA ILE A 303 -0.80 37.90 27.04
C ILE A 303 -0.70 36.58 26.28
N TYR A 304 -1.61 35.64 26.56
CA TYR A 304 -1.49 34.27 26.04
C TYR A 304 -2.29 34.03 24.76
N TRP A 305 -3.38 34.77 24.52
CA TRP A 305 -4.21 34.67 23.31
C TRP A 305 -4.25 35.96 22.48
N GLU A 306 -3.31 36.88 22.70
CA GLU A 306 -3.17 38.17 22.00
C GLU A 306 -4.45 39.04 22.04
N SER A 307 -5.38 38.72 22.94
CA SER A 307 -6.70 39.33 23.08
C SER A 307 -7.26 39.01 24.45
N ARG A 308 -8.04 39.94 24.99
CA ARG A 308 -8.75 39.74 26.27
C ARG A 308 -10.05 39.01 26.00
N TYR A 309 -10.40 38.04 26.84
CA TYR A 309 -11.65 37.30 26.74
C TYR A 309 -12.43 37.40 28.04
N GLN A 310 -13.74 37.64 27.93
CA GLN A 310 -14.66 37.64 29.06
C GLN A 310 -15.49 36.36 29.03
N GLN A 311 -15.62 35.71 30.19
CA GLN A 311 -16.56 34.62 30.38
C GLN A 311 -18.00 35.13 30.30
N ILE A 312 -18.77 34.60 29.34
CA ILE A 312 -20.21 34.91 29.18
C ILE A 312 -21.09 33.78 29.70
N THR A 313 -20.61 32.53 29.69
CA THR A 313 -21.28 31.38 30.32
C THR A 313 -20.24 30.41 30.91
N PRO A 314 -20.63 29.38 31.70
CA PRO A 314 -19.72 28.42 32.32
C PRO A 314 -18.70 27.72 31.39
N TYR A 315 -18.86 27.78 30.06
CA TYR A 315 -17.92 27.22 29.09
C TYR A 315 -17.78 28.08 27.82
N THR A 316 -18.24 29.33 27.84
CA THR A 316 -18.26 30.20 26.66
C THR A 316 -17.62 31.54 26.97
N CYS A 317 -16.81 31.99 26.02
CA CYS A 317 -15.96 33.14 26.14
C CYS A 317 -16.11 34.01 24.92
N GLN A 318 -16.07 35.31 25.12
CA GLN A 318 -16.18 36.29 24.05
C GLN A 318 -15.01 37.24 24.12
N ALA A 319 -14.41 37.55 22.96
CA ALA A 319 -13.37 38.54 22.86
C ALA A 319 -13.90 39.90 23.36
N TYR A 320 -13.20 40.50 24.30
CA TYR A 320 -13.46 41.84 24.80
C TYR A 320 -12.98 42.84 23.74
N LYS A 321 -13.88 43.70 23.27
CA LYS A 321 -13.56 44.79 22.33
C LYS A 321 -13.14 46.04 23.08
#